data_AF-A0A7S3MMY3-F1
#
_entry.id   AF-A0A7S3MMY3-F1
#
_cell.length_a   1.000
_cell.length_b   1.000
_cell.length_c   1.000
_cell.angle_alpha   90.00
_cell.angle_beta   90.00
_cell.angle_gamma   90.00
#
_symmetry.space_group_name_H-M   'P 1'
#
loop_
_entity.id
_entity.type
_entity.pdbx_description
1 polymer ?
#
loop_
_entity_poly.entity_id
_entity_poly.type
_entity_poly.pdbx_seq_one_letter_code
_entity_poly.pdbx_strand_id
1 'polypeptide(L)'
;MCPRTQIIHWLQEICYDKNNIVVIFSDRHRNYVSSVFDSTLMEQENFWVAAESGYWLQTNKKQWSELFKVQDKQWMATVKQIMAAYCENIDGAVVDEQSCTVIWNYKNAEEEHGCKFANELAQHLQHLIGRQSPIEIVHGNGFIEVLPKKLNKKAVFTNILQHLQLYCNHQ
;
A
#
# COMPACT_ATOMS: atom_id res chain seq x y z
N MET A 1 -13.67 -2.33 -3.01
CA MET A 1 -14.79 -3.22 -2.63
C MET A 1 -14.73 -3.35 -1.12
N CYS A 2 -15.81 -3.03 -0.43
CA CYS A 2 -15.87 -3.17 1.03
C CYS A 2 -16.06 -4.66 1.41
N PRO A 3 -15.50 -5.11 2.55
CA PRO A 3 -15.72 -6.46 3.07
C PRO A 3 -17.21 -6.70 3.32
N ARG A 4 -17.64 -7.96 3.14
CA ARG A 4 -19.00 -8.35 3.53
C ARG A 4 -19.13 -8.28 5.05
N THR A 5 -20.32 -7.95 5.55
CA THR A 5 -20.62 -7.87 6.99
C THR A 5 -20.21 -9.13 7.75
N GLN A 6 -20.35 -10.31 7.13
CA GLN A 6 -19.93 -11.58 7.72
C GLN A 6 -18.41 -11.63 8.04
N ILE A 7 -17.57 -11.05 7.18
CA ILE A 7 -16.12 -11.01 7.39
C ILE A 7 -15.80 -10.10 8.58
N ILE A 8 -16.48 -8.94 8.66
CA ILE A 8 -16.34 -8.02 9.80
C ILE A 8 -16.70 -8.72 11.11
N HIS A 9 -17.80 -9.48 11.13
CA HIS A 9 -18.21 -10.25 12.31
C HIS A 9 -17.16 -11.29 12.73
N TRP A 10 -16.61 -12.07 11.79
CA TRP A 10 -15.57 -13.05 12.12
C TRP A 10 -14.29 -12.40 12.65
N LEU A 11 -13.90 -11.25 12.08
CA LEU A 11 -12.75 -10.50 12.60
C LEU A 11 -13.01 -10.04 14.04
N GLN A 12 -14.24 -9.62 14.36
CA GLN A 12 -14.61 -9.26 15.73
C GLN A 12 -14.52 -10.45 16.68
N GLU A 13 -15.04 -11.62 16.28
CA GLU A 13 -14.95 -12.87 17.04
C GLU A 13 -13.50 -13.26 17.34
N ILE A 14 -12.61 -13.17 16.35
CA ILE A 14 -11.18 -13.46 16.55
C ILE A 14 -10.54 -12.45 17.51
N CYS A 15 -10.89 -11.17 17.41
CA CYS A 15 -10.37 -10.10 18.28
C CYS A 15 -10.94 -10.15 19.71
N TYR A 16 -12.06 -10.82 19.96
CA TYR A 16 -12.57 -10.99 21.32
C TYR A 16 -11.63 -11.83 22.20
N ASP A 17 -10.93 -12.80 21.62
CA ASP A 17 -9.85 -13.51 22.31
C ASP A 17 -8.60 -12.62 22.38
N LYS A 18 -8.23 -12.24 23.60
CA LYS A 18 -7.08 -11.36 23.87
C LYS A 18 -5.72 -12.02 23.60
N ASN A 19 -5.68 -13.32 23.38
CA ASN A 19 -4.47 -14.01 22.93
C ASN A 19 -4.21 -13.85 21.43
N ASN A 20 -5.21 -13.38 20.67
CA ASN A 20 -5.06 -13.15 19.24
C ASN A 20 -4.67 -11.70 18.98
N ILE A 21 -3.76 -11.50 18.01
CA ILE A 21 -3.54 -10.19 17.39
C ILE A 21 -3.82 -10.33 15.91
N VAL A 22 -4.74 -9.52 15.40
CA VAL A 22 -5.17 -9.52 14.01
C VAL A 22 -4.54 -8.33 13.32
N VAL A 23 -3.81 -8.57 12.23
CA VAL A 23 -3.21 -7.52 11.40
C VAL A 23 -3.74 -7.61 9.98
N ILE A 24 -4.43 -6.57 9.53
CA ILE A 24 -4.88 -6.46 8.14
C ILE A 24 -3.80 -5.77 7.30
N PHE A 25 -3.41 -6.39 6.18
CA PHE A 25 -2.53 -5.79 5.19
C PHE A 25 -3.33 -5.33 3.98
N SER A 26 -3.18 -4.07 3.60
CA SER A 26 -3.88 -3.48 2.48
C SER A 26 -2.96 -2.59 1.64
N ASP A 27 -3.08 -2.73 0.32
CA ASP A 27 -2.44 -1.83 -0.65
C ASP A 27 -3.28 -0.55 -0.85
N ARG A 28 -4.37 -0.37 -0.09
CA ARG A 28 -5.27 0.78 -0.18
C ARG A 28 -4.79 1.92 0.70
N HIS A 29 -5.21 3.13 0.32
CA HIS A 29 -5.08 4.36 1.11
C HIS A 29 -5.57 4.20 2.54
N ARG A 30 -4.84 4.76 3.50
CA ARG A 30 -5.22 4.74 4.92
C ARG A 30 -6.65 5.24 5.18
N ASN A 31 -7.09 6.28 4.45
CA ASN A 31 -8.42 6.86 4.60
C ASN A 31 -9.52 5.87 4.17
N TYR A 32 -9.30 5.16 3.05
CA TYR A 32 -10.22 4.15 2.58
C TYR A 32 -10.33 3.01 3.59
N VAL A 33 -9.18 2.55 4.08
CA VAL A 33 -9.13 1.45 5.03
C VAL A 33 -9.79 1.82 6.36
N SER A 34 -9.54 3.02 6.88
CA SER A 34 -10.24 3.55 8.07
C SER A 34 -11.74 3.70 7.86
N SER A 35 -12.21 3.97 6.64
CA SER A 35 -13.66 4.04 6.34
C SER A 35 -14.33 2.67 6.22
N VAL A 36 -13.54 1.62 5.97
CA VAL A 36 -14.02 0.26 5.72
C VAL A 36 -14.21 -0.54 7.00
N PHE A 37 -13.32 -0.35 7.98
CA PHE A 37 -13.41 -1.04 9.26
C PHE A 37 -14.18 -0.16 10.26
N ASP A 38 -15.35 -0.63 10.65
CA ASP A 38 -16.23 0.07 11.60
C ASP A 38 -15.51 0.43 12.90
N SER A 39 -15.98 1.48 13.56
CA SER A 39 -15.40 1.98 14.81
C SER A 39 -15.23 0.90 15.87
N THR A 40 -16.11 -0.10 15.90
CA THR A 40 -16.07 -1.21 16.87
C THR A 40 -14.85 -2.13 16.70
N LEU A 41 -14.42 -2.42 15.46
CA LEU A 41 -13.19 -3.18 15.21
C LEU A 41 -11.97 -2.32 15.49
N MET A 42 -12.02 -1.05 15.08
CA MET A 42 -10.94 -0.09 15.30
C MET A 42 -10.76 0.31 16.78
N GLU A 43 -11.68 -0.10 17.66
CA GLU A 43 -11.58 0.02 19.12
C GLU A 43 -10.89 -1.15 19.80
N GLN A 44 -10.74 -2.29 19.12
CA GLN A 44 -10.05 -3.44 19.69
C GLN A 44 -8.54 -3.20 19.68
N GLU A 45 -7.91 -3.27 20.85
CA GLU A 45 -6.46 -3.02 20.98
C GLU A 45 -5.59 -4.02 20.21
N ASN A 46 -6.11 -5.23 20.00
CA ASN A 46 -5.47 -6.32 19.28
C ASN A 46 -5.86 -6.39 17.79
N PHE A 47 -6.47 -5.33 17.25
CA PHE A 47 -6.76 -5.21 15.82
C PHE A 47 -5.92 -4.10 15.20
N TRP A 48 -4.99 -4.46 14.33
CA TRP A 48 -4.05 -3.55 13.68
C TRP A 48 -4.24 -3.54 12.18
N VAL A 49 -3.86 -2.43 11.55
CA VAL A 49 -4.04 -2.27 10.11
C VAL A 49 -2.81 -1.61 9.49
N ALA A 50 -2.28 -2.27 8.46
CA ALA A 50 -1.21 -1.79 7.62
C ALA A 50 -1.78 -1.37 6.26
N ALA A 51 -1.65 -0.09 5.91
CA ALA A 51 -2.16 0.51 4.68
C ALA A 51 -1.02 0.95 3.74
N GLU A 52 -1.34 1.22 2.48
CA GLU A 52 -0.40 1.66 1.44
C GLU A 52 0.84 0.75 1.38
N SER A 53 0.59 -0.56 1.18
CA SER A 53 1.61 -1.61 1.11
C SER A 53 2.46 -1.71 2.40
N GLY A 54 1.89 -1.30 3.53
CA GLY A 54 2.52 -1.32 4.84
C GLY A 54 3.38 -0.10 5.15
N TYR A 55 3.26 0.98 4.37
CA TYR A 55 3.87 2.27 4.72
C TYR A 55 3.26 2.86 5.99
N TRP A 56 1.93 2.78 6.10
CA TRP A 56 1.19 3.23 7.27
C TRP A 56 0.81 2.05 8.15
N LEU A 57 0.99 2.20 9.46
CA LEU A 57 0.50 1.25 10.47
C LEU A 57 -0.41 1.99 11.44
N GLN A 58 -1.59 1.45 11.70
CA GLN A 58 -2.47 1.84 12.78
C GLN A 58 -2.53 0.71 13.80
N THR A 59 -2.13 1.01 15.03
CA THR A 59 -2.24 0.11 16.19
C THR A 59 -3.33 0.60 17.14
N ASN A 60 -3.38 0.04 18.35
CA ASN A 60 -4.35 0.34 19.42
C ASN A 60 -4.61 1.83 19.72
N LYS A 61 -3.66 2.74 19.42
CA LYS A 61 -3.82 4.18 19.70
C LYS A 61 -4.67 4.94 18.67
N LYS A 62 -5.25 4.26 17.67
CA LYS A 62 -5.99 4.85 16.54
C LYS A 62 -5.21 5.92 15.76
N GLN A 63 -3.90 6.02 15.98
CA GLN A 63 -3.03 6.95 15.27
C GLN A 63 -2.25 6.19 14.21
N TRP A 64 -2.26 6.72 13.00
CA TRP A 64 -1.44 6.24 11.91
C TRP A 64 0.01 6.66 12.14
N SER A 65 0.93 5.70 12.13
CA SER A 65 2.37 5.94 12.15
C SER A 65 3.01 5.44 10.85
N GLU A 66 4.07 6.13 10.44
CA GLU A 66 4.89 5.68 9.31
C GLU A 66 5.77 4.53 9.78
N LEU A 67 5.63 3.37 9.15
CA LEU A 67 6.50 2.22 9.41
C LEU A 67 7.90 2.42 8.81
N PHE A 68 8.02 3.30 7.81
CA PHE A 68 9.26 3.57 7.10
C PHE A 68 9.49 5.07 6.90
N LYS A 69 10.61 5.62 7.39
CA LYS A 69 11.01 7.01 7.10
C LYS A 69 11.57 7.16 5.70
N VAL A 70 10.76 7.59 4.73
CA VAL A 70 11.21 7.80 3.34
C VAL A 70 11.82 9.20 3.24
N GLN A 71 13.15 9.25 3.10
CA GLN A 71 13.85 10.48 2.77
C GLN A 71 13.66 10.77 1.28
N ASP A 72 13.56 12.06 0.95
CA ASP A 72 13.48 12.59 -0.40
C ASP A 72 12.41 11.92 -1.30
N LYS A 73 11.22 12.54 -1.31
CA LYS A 73 10.08 12.15 -2.15
C LYS A 73 9.99 12.96 -3.45
N GLN A 74 11.02 13.71 -3.83
CA GLN A 74 10.97 14.55 -5.04
C GLN A 74 10.73 13.73 -6.30
N TRP A 75 11.24 12.49 -6.34
CA TRP A 75 11.00 11.54 -7.43
C TRP A 75 9.52 11.28 -7.71
N MET A 76 8.64 11.38 -6.70
CA MET A 76 7.21 11.09 -6.87
C MET A 76 6.56 12.05 -7.85
N ALA A 77 6.92 13.34 -7.80
CA ALA A 77 6.39 14.35 -8.72
C ALA A 77 6.79 14.03 -10.17
N THR A 78 8.05 13.66 -10.40
CA THR A 78 8.56 13.28 -11.73
C THR A 78 7.87 12.01 -12.23
N VAL A 79 7.78 10.97 -11.40
CA VAL A 79 7.13 9.70 -11.78
C VAL A 79 5.66 9.92 -12.09
N LYS A 80 4.94 10.68 -11.25
CA LYS A 80 3.54 11.02 -11.47
C LYS A 80 3.32 11.75 -12.78
N GLN A 81 4.17 12.73 -13.10
CA GLN A 81 4.07 13.47 -14.36
C GLN A 81 4.23 12.54 -15.57
N ILE A 82 5.20 11.63 -15.52
CA ILE A 82 5.42 10.65 -16.60
C ILE A 82 4.22 9.73 -16.72
N MET A 83 3.77 9.13 -15.62
CA MET A 83 2.60 8.23 -15.61
C MET A 83 1.34 8.92 -16.12
N ALA A 84 1.12 10.20 -15.78
CA ALA A 84 -0.02 10.98 -16.25
C ALA A 84 0.02 11.18 -17.77
N ALA A 85 1.19 11.43 -18.36
CA ALA A 85 1.33 11.52 -19.82
C ALA A 85 0.98 10.20 -20.53
N TYR A 86 1.24 9.04 -19.91
CA TYR A 86 0.80 7.75 -20.47
C TYR A 86 -0.72 7.57 -20.35
N CYS A 87 -1.37 8.07 -19.30
CA CYS A 87 -2.83 8.06 -19.18
C CYS A 87 -3.52 8.87 -20.29
N GLU A 88 -2.91 9.94 -20.81
CA GLU A 88 -3.47 10.72 -21.93
C GLU A 88 -3.59 9.90 -23.23
N ASN A 89 -2.83 8.82 -23.36
CA ASN A 89 -2.78 7.97 -24.55
C ASN A 89 -3.59 6.68 -24.42
N ILE A 90 -4.16 6.40 -23.24
CA ILE A 90 -4.89 5.15 -22.98
C ILE A 90 -6.13 5.42 -22.16
N ASP A 91 -7.29 5.22 -22.80
CA ASP A 91 -8.57 5.29 -22.11
C ASP A 91 -8.67 4.22 -21.00
N GLY A 92 -9.16 4.64 -19.83
CA GLY A 92 -9.32 3.76 -18.67
C GLY A 92 -8.05 3.59 -17.81
N ALA A 93 -6.89 4.10 -18.24
CA ALA A 93 -5.70 4.15 -17.40
C ALA A 93 -5.76 5.32 -16.40
N VAL A 94 -5.32 5.11 -15.17
CA VAL A 94 -5.34 6.12 -14.09
C VAL A 94 -4.06 6.11 -13.27
N VAL A 95 -3.68 7.28 -12.75
CA VAL A 95 -2.60 7.41 -11.76
C VAL A 95 -3.20 7.48 -10.36
N ASP A 96 -2.73 6.63 -9.46
CA ASP A 96 -3.03 6.65 -8.03
C ASP A 96 -1.76 7.02 -7.26
N GLU A 97 -1.77 8.18 -6.61
CA GLU A 97 -0.65 8.68 -5.79
C GLU A 97 -0.95 8.42 -4.32
N GLN A 98 -0.15 7.56 -3.70
CA GLN A 98 -0.16 7.29 -2.26
C GLN A 98 0.95 8.08 -1.55
N SER A 99 1.12 7.89 -0.25
CA SER A 99 2.03 8.73 0.56
C SER A 99 3.51 8.55 0.21
N CYS A 100 3.90 7.40 -0.35
CA CYS A 100 5.27 7.15 -0.80
C CYS A 100 5.36 6.27 -2.04
N THR A 101 4.25 6.11 -2.76
CA THR A 101 4.12 5.19 -3.89
C THR A 101 3.31 5.88 -4.97
N VAL A 102 3.67 5.67 -6.23
CA VAL A 102 2.86 6.11 -7.38
C VAL A 102 2.52 4.89 -8.22
N ILE A 103 1.24 4.69 -8.49
CA ILE A 103 0.71 3.53 -9.22
C ILE A 103 0.08 4.01 -10.51
N TRP A 104 0.50 3.44 -11.63
CA TRP A 104 -0.18 3.56 -12.90
C TRP A 104 -1.02 2.30 -13.13
N ASN A 105 -2.34 2.44 -13.09
CA ASN A 105 -3.29 1.35 -13.19
C ASN A 105 -3.97 1.36 -14.56
N TYR A 106 -3.92 0.22 -15.25
CA TYR A 106 -4.49 0.05 -16.59
C TYR A 106 -5.49 -1.11 -16.65
N LYS A 107 -6.05 -1.53 -15.50
CA LYS A 107 -7.02 -2.65 -15.45
C LYS A 107 -8.30 -2.40 -16.23
N ASN A 108 -8.67 -1.14 -16.42
CA ASN A 108 -9.85 -0.76 -17.18
C ASN A 108 -9.52 -0.35 -18.63
N ALA A 109 -8.25 -0.46 -19.02
CA ALA A 109 -7.82 -0.26 -20.40
C ALA A 109 -7.96 -1.56 -21.18
N GLU A 110 -7.91 -1.45 -22.51
CA GLU A 110 -7.78 -2.61 -23.39
C GLU A 110 -6.47 -3.38 -23.09
N GLU A 111 -6.58 -4.70 -22.93
CA GLU A 111 -5.51 -5.54 -22.36
C GLU A 111 -4.20 -5.49 -23.17
N GLU A 112 -4.29 -5.56 -24.49
CA GLU A 112 -3.12 -5.55 -25.39
C GLU A 112 -2.40 -4.20 -25.34
N HIS A 113 -3.16 -3.10 -25.43
CA HIS A 113 -2.63 -1.75 -25.28
C HIS A 113 -2.02 -1.53 -23.88
N GLY A 114 -2.75 -1.90 -22.83
CA GLY A 114 -2.29 -1.76 -21.45
C GLY A 114 -0.95 -2.45 -21.19
N CYS A 115 -0.79 -3.70 -21.66
CA CYS A 115 0.46 -4.44 -21.52
C CYS A 115 1.61 -3.79 -22.29
N LYS A 116 1.36 -3.34 -23.52
CA LYS A 116 2.37 -2.68 -24.35
C LYS A 116 2.88 -1.40 -23.69
N PHE A 117 1.98 -0.50 -23.31
CA PHE A 117 2.35 0.76 -22.69
C PHE A 117 2.93 0.59 -21.29
N ALA A 118 2.53 -0.43 -20.53
CA ALA A 118 3.16 -0.76 -19.25
C ALA A 118 4.65 -1.08 -19.41
N ASN A 119 5.03 -1.82 -20.45
CA ASN A 119 6.43 -2.13 -20.75
C ASN A 119 7.21 -0.89 -21.18
N GLU A 120 6.62 -0.05 -22.04
CA GLU A 120 7.24 1.21 -22.49
C GLU A 120 7.44 2.17 -21.31
N LEU A 121 6.42 2.35 -20.46
CA LEU A 121 6.47 3.16 -19.26
C LEU A 121 7.57 2.67 -18.30
N ALA A 122 7.63 1.36 -18.04
CA ALA A 122 8.64 0.79 -17.16
C ALA A 122 10.07 1.02 -17.67
N GLN A 123 10.30 0.84 -18.98
CA GLN A 123 11.61 1.11 -19.59
C GLN A 123 11.98 2.59 -19.50
N HIS A 124 11.03 3.49 -19.76
CA HIS A 124 11.23 4.93 -19.66
C HIS A 124 11.58 5.34 -18.21
N LEU A 125 10.80 4.89 -17.24
CA LEU A 125 11.06 5.14 -15.81
C LEU A 125 12.42 4.58 -15.40
N GLN A 126 12.76 3.37 -15.83
CA GLN A 126 14.03 2.71 -15.48
C GLN A 126 15.26 3.48 -16.02
N HIS A 127 15.13 4.09 -17.20
CA HIS A 127 16.17 4.94 -17.79
C HIS A 127 16.39 6.22 -16.97
N LEU A 128 15.30 6.83 -16.46
CA LEU A 128 15.36 8.08 -15.71
C LEU A 128 15.86 7.92 -14.28
N ILE A 129 15.37 6.92 -13.54
CA ILE A 129 15.72 6.77 -12.12
C ILE A 129 17.11 6.16 -11.90
N GLY A 130 17.60 5.40 -12.89
CA GLY A 130 18.90 4.73 -12.85
C GLY A 130 18.95 3.52 -11.89
N ARG A 131 19.99 2.69 -12.00
CA ARG A 131 20.12 1.43 -11.22
C ARG A 131 20.31 1.66 -9.71
N GLN A 132 20.98 2.74 -9.34
CA GLN A 132 21.34 3.06 -7.94
C GLN A 132 20.23 3.79 -7.18
N SER A 133 19.07 4.02 -7.81
CA SER A 133 17.94 4.70 -7.18
C SER A 133 17.46 4.01 -5.89
N PRO A 134 17.01 4.76 -4.86
CA PRO A 134 16.41 4.18 -3.66
C PRO A 134 14.98 3.63 -3.90
N ILE A 135 14.44 3.82 -5.10
CA ILE A 135 13.13 3.34 -5.55
C ILE A 135 13.26 2.20 -6.54
N GLU A 136 12.19 1.42 -6.69
CA GLU A 136 12.04 0.32 -7.62
C GLU A 136 10.74 0.44 -8.40
N ILE A 137 10.71 -0.19 -9.58
CA ILE A 137 9.54 -0.29 -10.45
C ILE A 137 9.06 -1.74 -10.35
N VAL A 138 7.81 -1.93 -9.95
CA VAL A 138 7.17 -3.23 -9.80
C VAL A 138 6.09 -3.39 -10.85
N HIS A 139 6.14 -4.50 -11.57
CA HIS A 139 5.09 -4.93 -12.49
C HIS A 139 4.06 -5.76 -11.71
N GLY A 140 2.84 -5.25 -11.66
CA GLY A 140 1.69 -5.95 -11.13
C GLY A 140 0.75 -6.43 -12.23
N ASN A 141 -0.24 -7.21 -11.84
CA ASN A 141 -1.32 -7.57 -12.77
C ASN A 141 -2.22 -6.36 -13.03
N GLY A 142 -2.07 -5.74 -14.21
CA GLY A 142 -2.84 -4.56 -14.60
C GLY A 142 -2.34 -3.23 -14.00
N PHE A 143 -1.10 -3.18 -13.48
CA PHE A 143 -0.52 -1.93 -13.00
C PHE A 143 1.03 -1.92 -13.04
N ILE A 144 1.59 -0.72 -13.05
CA ILE A 144 3.00 -0.43 -12.72
C ILE A 144 3.02 0.36 -11.43
N GLU A 145 3.83 -0.05 -10.47
CA GLU A 145 3.99 0.63 -9.19
C GLU A 145 5.44 1.11 -9.03
N VAL A 146 5.63 2.34 -8.56
CA VAL A 146 6.95 2.86 -8.17
C VAL A 146 6.94 3.19 -6.70
N LEU A 147 7.85 2.56 -5.97
CA LEU A 147 7.93 2.63 -4.51
C LEU A 147 9.39 2.54 -4.02
N PRO A 148 9.70 2.97 -2.78
CA PRO A 148 11.00 2.79 -2.17
C PRO A 148 11.36 1.31 -2.01
N LYS A 149 12.59 0.91 -2.36
CA LYS A 149 13.10 -0.48 -2.23
C LYS A 149 12.98 -1.08 -0.82
N LYS A 150 13.00 -0.21 0.18
CA LYS A 150 12.84 -0.56 1.59
C LYS A 150 11.40 -0.95 1.96
N LEU A 151 10.41 -0.56 1.15
CA LEU A 151 9.00 -0.89 1.32
C LEU A 151 8.69 -2.21 0.61
N ASN A 152 9.36 -3.29 1.04
CA ASN A 152 9.09 -4.63 0.55
C ASN A 152 8.40 -5.48 1.62
N LYS A 153 7.66 -6.51 1.19
CA LYS A 153 6.85 -7.38 2.08
C LYS A 153 7.64 -7.93 3.27
N LYS A 154 8.89 -8.35 3.05
CA LYS A 154 9.75 -8.88 4.12
C LYS A 154 10.06 -7.81 5.17
N ALA A 155 10.43 -6.61 4.74
CA ALA A 155 10.73 -5.51 5.64
C ALA A 155 9.49 -5.06 6.42
N VAL A 156 8.33 -4.97 5.75
CA VAL A 156 7.05 -4.61 6.39
C VAL A 156 6.71 -5.63 7.48
N PHE A 157 6.74 -6.92 7.13
CA PHE A 157 6.43 -7.99 8.07
C PHE A 157 7.39 -8.01 9.27
N THR A 158 8.69 -7.83 9.03
CA THR A 158 9.70 -7.78 10.10
C THR A 158 9.45 -6.62 11.05
N ASN A 159 9.14 -5.42 10.53
CA ASN A 159 8.84 -4.26 11.37
C ASN A 159 7.56 -4.47 12.18
N ILE A 160 6.51 -5.03 11.58
CA ILE A 160 5.26 -5.32 12.31
C ILE A 160 5.49 -6.37 13.40
N LEU A 161 6.25 -7.43 13.13
CA LEU A 161 6.62 -8.40 14.17
C LEU A 161 7.37 -7.76 15.34
N GLN A 162 8.27 -6.81 15.08
CA GLN A 162 8.95 -6.08 16.15
C GLN A 162 7.96 -5.24 16.98
N HIS A 163 7.00 -4.57 16.33
CA HIS A 163 5.94 -3.85 17.05
C HIS A 163 5.08 -4.80 17.89
N LEU A 164 4.74 -5.98 17.36
CA LEU A 164 4.00 -7.02 18.09
C LEU A 164 4.75 -7.51 19.32
N GLN A 165 6.05 -7.80 19.20
CA GLN A 165 6.88 -8.21 20.34
C GLN A 165 6.93 -7.14 21.43
N LEU A 166 7.11 -5.87 21.05
CA LEU A 166 7.08 -4.76 22.00
C LEU A 166 5.71 -4.64 22.69
N TYR A 167 4.63 -4.78 21.93
CA TYR A 167 3.27 -4.75 22.47
C TYR A 167 3.04 -5.89 23.48
N CYS A 168 3.37 -7.13 23.13
CA CYS A 168 3.22 -8.29 24.02
C CYS A 168 4.08 -8.22 25.28
N ASN A 169 5.26 -7.58 25.22
CA ASN A 169 6.14 -7.40 26.38
C ASN A 169 5.67 -6.29 27.34
N HIS A 170 4.73 -5.45 26.91
CA HIS A 170 4.19 -4.33 27.68
C HIS A 170 2.75 -4.57 28.17
N GLN A 171 2.16 -5.75 27.89
CA GLN A 171 0.92 -6.25 28.49
C GLN A 171 1.21 -7.15 29.69
#